data_AF-Q5JDG8-F1
#
_entry.id   AF-Q5JDG8-F1
#
_cell.length_a   1.000
_cell.length_b   1.000
_cell.length_c   1.000
_cell.angle_alpha   90.00
_cell.angle_beta   90.00
_cell.angle_gamma   90.00
#
_symmetry.space_group_name_H-M   'P 1'
#
loop_
_entity.id
_entity.type
_entity.pdbx_description
1 polymer ?
#
loop_
_entity_poly.entity_id
_entity_poly.type
_entity_poly.pdbx_seq_one_letter_code
_entity_poly.pdbx_strand_id
1 'polypeptide(L)'
;MMLILEAYFKNYPARRKVAEFLFENGLSVKNGKIYIKNVEVPISELARAIGVNRKIIYHTIEYIEKTYPFKLVFERLNPLPSLIDVAPLMGWEVLEIDVEKDQYQMAFSDVLRLLAEDNTPIMEVFGRNLRGRNKQDLHSHRWNALNRDIWQNKDNQRLQEAHTPHT
;
A
#
# COMPACT_ATOMS: atom_id res chain seq x y z
N MET A 1 0.75 -13.99 -0.43
CA MET A 1 1.93 -13.91 -1.33
C MET A 1 3.25 -13.76 -0.58
N MET A 2 3.38 -12.87 0.42
CA MET A 2 4.66 -12.65 1.12
C MET A 2 5.31 -13.92 1.69
N LEU A 3 4.53 -14.83 2.28
CA LEU A 3 5.01 -16.15 2.72
C LEU A 3 5.66 -16.99 1.62
N ILE A 4 5.15 -16.90 0.39
CA ILE A 4 5.69 -17.62 -0.77
C ILE A 4 7.01 -16.97 -1.19
N LEU A 5 7.09 -15.64 -1.19
CA LEU A 5 8.35 -14.94 -1.48
C LEU A 5 9.43 -15.28 -0.44
N GLU A 6 9.08 -15.31 0.85
CA GLU A 6 10.01 -15.72 1.92
C GLU A 6 10.53 -17.15 1.71
N ALA A 7 9.66 -18.09 1.37
CA ALA A 7 10.06 -19.48 1.15
C ALA A 7 11.01 -19.64 -0.04
N TYR A 8 10.71 -19.01 -1.18
CA TYR A 8 11.50 -19.15 -2.41
C TYR A 8 12.82 -18.36 -2.37
N PHE A 9 12.86 -17.24 -1.64
CA PHE A 9 14.05 -16.39 -1.53
C PHE A 9 14.76 -16.51 -0.19
N LYS A 10 14.51 -17.58 0.60
CA LYS A 10 15.11 -17.80 1.93
C LYS A 10 16.64 -17.62 1.94
N ASN A 11 17.31 -18.10 0.89
CA ASN A 11 18.78 -18.04 0.76
C ASN A 11 19.27 -16.82 -0.03
N TYR A 12 18.36 -15.92 -0.46
CA TYR A 12 18.65 -14.79 -1.33
C TYR A 12 17.96 -13.50 -0.82
N PRO A 13 18.35 -12.97 0.35
CA PRO A 13 17.64 -11.86 0.99
C PRO A 13 17.59 -10.59 0.13
N ALA A 14 18.66 -10.28 -0.62
CA ALA A 14 18.67 -9.14 -1.53
C ALA A 14 17.69 -9.32 -2.71
N ARG A 15 17.53 -10.55 -3.22
CA ARG A 15 16.54 -10.84 -4.27
C ARG A 15 15.12 -10.78 -3.72
N ARG A 16 14.92 -11.28 -2.50
CA ARG A 16 13.65 -11.16 -1.77
C ARG A 16 13.21 -9.71 -1.67
N LYS A 17 14.08 -8.82 -1.22
CA LYS A 17 13.81 -7.38 -1.12
C LYS A 17 13.32 -6.78 -2.43
N VAL A 18 13.93 -7.19 -3.56
CA VAL A 18 13.49 -6.76 -4.90
C VAL A 18 12.11 -7.33 -5.23
N ALA A 19 11.88 -8.63 -5.04
CA ALA A 19 10.61 -9.26 -5.35
C ALA A 19 9.45 -8.71 -4.50
N GLU A 20 9.69 -8.46 -3.21
CA GLU A 20 8.75 -7.81 -2.28
C GLU A 20 8.45 -6.39 -2.78
N PHE A 21 9.46 -5.57 -3.09
CA PHE A 21 9.24 -4.23 -3.62
C PHE A 21 8.41 -4.23 -4.90
N LEU A 22 8.71 -5.12 -5.85
CA LEU A 22 7.96 -5.24 -7.10
C LEU A 22 6.50 -5.63 -6.82
N PHE A 23 6.26 -6.60 -5.95
CA PHE A 23 4.92 -7.07 -5.60
C PHE A 23 4.10 -5.99 -4.87
N GLU A 24 4.67 -5.33 -3.86
CA GLU A 24 4.00 -4.29 -3.07
C GLU A 24 3.60 -3.08 -3.91
N ASN A 25 4.41 -2.74 -4.93
CA ASN A 25 4.14 -1.61 -5.81
C ASN A 25 3.41 -2.00 -7.10
N GLY A 26 3.01 -3.26 -7.26
CA GLY A 26 2.31 -3.74 -8.45
C GLY A 26 3.13 -3.63 -9.74
N LEU A 27 4.45 -3.74 -9.65
CA LEU A 27 5.36 -3.69 -10.79
C LEU A 27 5.43 -5.04 -11.48
N SER A 28 5.11 -5.06 -12.77
CA SER A 28 5.14 -6.31 -13.54
C SER A 28 6.53 -6.61 -14.08
N VAL A 29 6.81 -7.91 -14.28
CA VAL A 29 8.04 -8.41 -14.88
C VAL A 29 7.68 -9.22 -16.11
N LYS A 30 8.22 -8.83 -17.28
CA LYS A 30 8.04 -9.57 -18.54
C LYS A 30 9.18 -9.28 -19.50
N ASN A 31 9.62 -10.31 -20.23
CA ASN A 31 10.67 -10.23 -21.26
C ASN A 31 11.95 -9.53 -20.76
N GLY A 32 12.44 -9.91 -19.58
CA GLY A 32 13.66 -9.37 -18.99
C GLY A 32 13.55 -7.92 -18.46
N LYS A 33 12.34 -7.35 -18.45
CA LYS A 33 12.08 -5.94 -18.15
C LYS A 33 11.00 -5.78 -17.09
N ILE A 34 10.98 -4.61 -16.47
CA ILE A 34 10.05 -4.25 -15.39
C ILE A 34 9.13 -3.13 -15.89
N TYR A 35 7.83 -3.19 -15.57
CA TYR A 35 6.85 -2.23 -16.06
C TYR A 35 5.91 -1.73 -14.98
N ILE A 36 5.57 -0.44 -15.08
CA ILE A 36 4.38 0.18 -14.51
C ILE A 36 3.35 0.22 -15.63
N LYS A 37 2.32 -0.64 -15.58
CA LYS A 37 1.37 -0.82 -16.69
C LYS A 37 2.11 -1.11 -18.01
N ASN A 38 2.18 -0.11 -18.89
CA ASN A 38 2.82 -0.20 -20.20
C ASN A 38 4.15 0.59 -20.30
N VAL A 39 4.57 1.23 -19.21
CA VAL A 39 5.79 2.03 -19.15
C VAL A 39 6.91 1.19 -18.56
N GLU A 40 8.01 1.05 -19.31
CA GLU A 40 9.21 0.36 -18.84
C GLU A 40 9.89 1.18 -17.73
N VAL A 41 10.23 0.51 -16.63
CA VAL A 41 10.95 1.11 -15.50
C VAL A 41 12.45 0.82 -15.66
N PRO A 42 13.31 1.86 -15.72
CA PRO A 42 14.74 1.66 -15.81
C PRO A 42 15.31 0.94 -14.59
N ILE A 43 16.07 -0.14 -14.84
CA ILE A 43 16.69 -0.96 -13.78
C ILE A 43 17.65 -0.14 -12.91
N SER A 44 18.33 0.86 -13.47
CA SER A 44 19.23 1.74 -12.71
C SER A 44 18.50 2.54 -11.63
N GLU A 45 17.35 3.11 -11.98
CA GLU A 45 16.53 3.91 -11.09
C GLU A 45 15.92 3.04 -9.99
N LEU A 46 15.42 1.87 -10.38
CA LEU A 46 14.87 0.90 -9.45
C LEU A 46 15.94 0.36 -8.47
N ALA A 47 17.15 0.07 -8.96
CA ALA A 47 18.27 -0.35 -8.12
C ALA A 47 18.62 0.70 -7.07
N ARG A 48 18.62 1.98 -7.46
CA ARG A 48 18.85 3.10 -6.55
C ARG A 48 17.73 3.22 -5.51
N ALA A 49 16.48 3.13 -5.93
CA ALA A 49 15.32 3.23 -5.05
C ALA A 49 15.27 2.10 -4.00
N ILE A 50 15.57 0.86 -4.40
CA ILE A 50 15.58 -0.30 -3.49
C ILE A 50 16.87 -0.36 -2.66
N GLY A 51 17.93 0.32 -3.08
CA GLY A 51 19.25 0.28 -2.44
C GLY A 51 19.96 -1.05 -2.66
N VAL A 52 19.97 -1.56 -3.90
CA VAL A 52 20.63 -2.81 -4.29
C VAL A 52 21.48 -2.62 -5.54
N ASN A 53 22.44 -3.53 -5.78
CA ASN A 53 23.19 -3.55 -7.03
C ASN A 53 22.28 -3.96 -8.21
N ARG A 54 22.44 -3.31 -9.38
CA ARG A 54 21.70 -3.64 -10.63
C ARG A 54 21.73 -5.14 -10.97
N LYS A 55 22.85 -5.82 -10.71
CA LYS A 55 23.00 -7.27 -10.95
C LYS A 55 22.02 -8.10 -10.13
N ILE A 56 21.65 -7.66 -8.92
CA ILE A 56 20.64 -8.32 -8.10
C ILE A 56 19.28 -8.26 -8.79
N ILE A 57 18.91 -7.11 -9.37
CA ILE A 57 17.64 -6.96 -10.10
C ILE A 57 17.60 -7.90 -11.30
N TYR A 58 18.65 -7.94 -12.12
CA TYR A 58 18.71 -8.87 -13.25
C TYR A 58 18.52 -10.33 -12.83
N HIS A 59 19.23 -10.76 -11.77
CA HIS A 59 19.07 -12.11 -11.25
C HIS A 59 17.68 -12.39 -10.67
N THR A 60 17.03 -11.38 -10.07
CA THR A 60 15.66 -11.52 -9.58
C THR A 60 14.67 -11.65 -10.74
N ILE A 61 14.79 -10.83 -11.79
CA ILE A 61 13.97 -10.92 -13.01
C ILE A 61 14.10 -12.32 -13.62
N GLU A 62 15.33 -12.78 -13.83
CA GLU A 62 15.62 -14.10 -14.39
C GLU A 62 15.01 -15.23 -13.55
N TYR A 63 15.11 -15.12 -12.22
CA TYR A 63 14.51 -16.10 -11.31
C TYR A 63 12.98 -16.09 -11.38
N ILE A 64 12.35 -14.91 -11.36
CA ILE A 64 10.89 -14.75 -11.49
C ILE A 64 10.38 -15.37 -12.80
N GLU A 65 11.04 -15.10 -13.92
CA GLU A 65 10.62 -15.59 -15.23
C GLU A 65 10.84 -17.09 -15.41
N LYS A 66 11.87 -17.67 -14.77
CA LYS A 66 12.12 -19.13 -14.79
C LYS A 66 11.23 -19.90 -13.83
N THR A 67 10.72 -19.26 -12.78
CA THR A 67 9.81 -19.88 -11.81
C THR A 67 8.37 -19.70 -12.26
N TYR A 68 7.78 -20.74 -12.85
CA TYR A 68 6.44 -20.69 -13.46
C TYR A 68 5.34 -20.01 -12.61
N PRO A 69 5.16 -20.34 -11.30
CA PRO A 69 4.17 -19.65 -10.47
C PRO A 69 4.44 -18.14 -10.33
N PHE A 70 5.70 -17.73 -10.27
CA PHE A 70 6.09 -16.33 -10.16
C PHE A 70 5.90 -15.61 -11.47
N LYS A 71 6.31 -16.19 -12.58
CA LYS A 71 6.04 -15.63 -13.90
C LYS A 71 4.55 -15.30 -14.07
N LEU A 72 3.65 -16.24 -13.74
CA LEU A 72 2.21 -16.01 -13.86
C LEU A 72 1.71 -14.82 -13.02
N VAL A 73 2.21 -14.67 -11.80
CA VAL A 73 1.82 -13.58 -10.90
C VAL A 73 2.43 -12.26 -11.35
N PHE A 74 3.76 -12.20 -11.50
CA PHE A 74 4.50 -10.98 -11.77
C PHE A 74 4.23 -10.42 -13.17
N GLU A 75 3.90 -11.23 -14.18
CA GLU A 75 3.48 -10.70 -15.49
C GLU A 75 2.16 -9.92 -15.44
N ARG A 76 1.32 -10.18 -14.44
CA ARG A 76 -0.05 -9.63 -14.32
C ARG A 76 -0.18 -8.55 -13.25
N LEU A 77 0.88 -8.25 -12.51
CA LEU A 77 0.86 -7.21 -11.49
C LEU A 77 0.53 -5.85 -12.13
N ASN A 78 -0.34 -5.12 -11.44
CA ASN A 78 -0.67 -3.75 -11.79
C ASN A 78 -0.69 -2.91 -10.52
N PRO A 79 -0.17 -1.67 -10.57
CA PRO A 79 -0.23 -0.76 -9.45
C PRO A 79 -1.68 -0.30 -9.21
N LEU A 80 -2.08 -0.27 -7.95
CA LEU A 80 -3.32 0.35 -7.50
C LEU A 80 -2.99 1.68 -6.81
N PRO A 81 -3.68 2.78 -7.14
CA PRO A 81 -3.52 4.04 -6.41
C PRO A 81 -4.02 3.87 -4.98
N SER A 82 -3.27 4.39 -4.00
CA SER A 82 -3.71 4.42 -2.60
C SER A 82 -4.59 5.63 -2.38
N LEU A 83 -5.85 5.44 -1.97
CA LEU A 83 -6.75 6.56 -1.68
C LEU A 83 -6.51 7.20 -0.31
N ILE A 84 -5.77 6.55 0.59
CA ILE A 84 -5.53 7.00 1.97
C ILE A 84 -5.06 8.47 2.06
N ASP A 85 -4.02 8.85 1.30
CA ASP A 85 -3.44 10.19 1.40
C ASP A 85 -4.29 11.26 0.70
N VAL A 86 -5.11 10.85 -0.26
CA VAL A 86 -5.96 11.78 -1.03
C VAL A 86 -7.35 11.91 -0.40
N ALA A 87 -7.78 10.96 0.43
CA ALA A 87 -9.08 10.94 1.06
C ALA A 87 -9.41 12.26 1.79
N PRO A 88 -8.52 12.84 2.63
CA PRO A 88 -8.81 14.11 3.29
C PRO A 88 -9.05 15.28 2.32
N LEU A 89 -8.34 15.29 1.18
CA LEU A 89 -8.50 16.31 0.14
C LEU A 89 -9.81 16.16 -0.63
N MET A 90 -10.34 14.94 -0.69
CA MET A 90 -11.59 14.61 -1.37
C MET A 90 -12.82 14.69 -0.43
N GLY A 91 -12.61 15.04 0.84
CA GLY A 91 -13.66 15.02 1.86
C GLY A 91 -14.07 13.61 2.31
N TRP A 92 -13.23 12.61 2.05
CA TRP A 92 -13.43 11.23 2.50
C TRP A 92 -12.70 10.97 3.82
N GLU A 93 -13.19 9.99 4.56
CA GLU A 93 -12.55 9.50 5.78
C GLU A 93 -11.86 8.16 5.54
N VAL A 94 -10.84 7.87 6.34
CA VAL A 94 -10.10 6.61 6.29
C VAL A 94 -10.25 5.93 7.65
N LEU A 95 -10.80 4.72 7.64
CA LEU A 95 -10.89 3.85 8.80
C LEU A 95 -9.83 2.75 8.69
N GLU A 96 -8.83 2.77 9.56
CA GLU A 96 -7.83 1.71 9.69
C GLU A 96 -8.12 0.88 10.94
N ILE A 97 -8.19 -0.45 10.77
CA ILE A 97 -8.52 -1.39 11.85
C ILE A 97 -7.47 -2.47 11.87
N ASP A 98 -6.75 -2.56 12.99
CA ASP A 98 -5.87 -3.69 13.29
C ASP A 98 -6.68 -4.78 13.96
N VAL A 99 -6.62 -5.99 13.39
CA VAL A 99 -7.35 -7.15 13.91
C VAL A 99 -6.38 -8.31 14.08
N GLU A 100 -6.54 -9.07 15.16
CA GLU A 100 -5.86 -10.34 15.29
C GLU A 100 -6.31 -11.30 14.17
N LYS A 101 -5.39 -12.18 13.75
CA LYS A 101 -5.55 -12.99 12.54
C LYS A 101 -6.81 -13.87 12.58
N ASP A 102 -7.12 -14.42 13.73
CA ASP A 102 -8.28 -15.29 13.99
C ASP A 102 -9.59 -14.51 14.08
N GLN A 103 -9.53 -13.22 14.43
CA GLN A 103 -10.71 -12.36 14.57
C GLN A 103 -11.05 -11.59 13.28
N TYR A 104 -10.15 -11.57 12.28
CA TYR A 104 -10.29 -10.78 11.05
C TYR A 104 -11.65 -10.93 10.36
N GLN A 105 -12.15 -12.17 10.18
CA GLN A 105 -13.41 -12.40 9.47
C GLN A 105 -14.62 -11.82 10.21
N MET A 106 -14.65 -11.97 11.53
CA MET A 106 -15.75 -11.46 12.36
C MET A 106 -15.72 -9.93 12.42
N ALA A 107 -14.57 -9.34 12.76
CA ALA A 107 -14.42 -7.89 12.81
C ALA A 107 -14.75 -7.23 11.47
N PHE A 108 -14.29 -7.82 10.36
CA PHE A 108 -14.60 -7.31 9.03
C PHE A 108 -16.11 -7.32 8.75
N SER A 109 -16.78 -8.41 9.07
CA SER A 109 -18.23 -8.53 8.91
C SER A 109 -19.00 -7.53 9.78
N ASP A 110 -18.60 -7.39 11.04
CA ASP A 110 -19.26 -6.47 11.98
C ASP A 110 -19.09 -5.02 11.55
N VAL A 111 -17.90 -4.62 11.09
CA VAL A 111 -17.64 -3.28 10.58
C VAL A 111 -18.51 -2.98 9.36
N LEU A 112 -18.57 -3.90 8.39
CA LEU A 112 -19.42 -3.71 7.21
C LEU A 112 -20.91 -3.62 7.58
N ARG A 113 -21.36 -4.41 8.57
CA ARG A 113 -22.74 -4.32 9.07
C ARG A 113 -23.02 -2.95 9.69
N LEU A 114 -22.17 -2.49 10.60
CA LEU A 114 -22.34 -1.20 11.29
C LEU A 114 -22.37 -0.03 10.30
N LEU A 115 -21.47 -0.02 9.32
CA LEU A 115 -21.45 0.99 8.26
C LEU A 115 -22.74 0.97 7.43
N ALA A 116 -23.25 -0.22 7.12
CA ALA A 116 -24.49 -0.37 6.35
C ALA A 116 -25.72 0.08 7.15
N GLU A 117 -25.80 -0.23 8.44
CA GLU A 117 -26.89 0.19 9.34
C GLU A 117 -26.99 1.72 9.43
N ASP A 118 -25.85 2.41 9.37
CA ASP A 118 -25.78 3.88 9.39
C ASP A 118 -25.85 4.53 7.98
N ASN A 119 -26.08 3.73 6.92
CA ASN A 119 -26.06 4.19 5.52
C ASN A 119 -24.74 4.90 5.11
N THR A 120 -23.61 4.52 5.71
CA THR A 120 -22.31 5.08 5.37
C THR A 120 -21.79 4.47 4.06
N PRO A 121 -21.57 5.26 2.99
CA PRO A 121 -21.08 4.74 1.72
C PRO A 121 -19.61 4.31 1.84
N ILE A 122 -19.30 3.18 1.21
CA ILE A 122 -17.94 2.62 1.20
C ILE A 122 -17.35 2.81 -0.19
N MET A 123 -16.24 3.56 -0.27
CA MET A 123 -15.55 3.84 -1.53
C MET A 123 -14.55 2.75 -1.92
N GLU A 124 -13.74 2.31 -0.96
CA GLU A 124 -12.72 1.29 -1.17
C GLU A 124 -12.51 0.52 0.13
N VAL A 125 -12.26 -0.79 -0.01
CA VAL A 125 -11.84 -1.66 1.09
C VAL A 125 -10.59 -2.39 0.65
N PHE A 126 -9.51 -2.23 1.40
CA PHE A 126 -8.28 -2.98 1.19
C PHE A 126 -7.82 -3.64 2.50
N GLY A 127 -7.29 -4.84 2.40
CA GLY A 127 -6.70 -5.57 3.53
C GLY A 127 -5.22 -5.80 3.28
N ARG A 128 -4.39 -5.66 4.33
CA ARG A 128 -2.96 -5.99 4.27
C ARG A 128 -2.60 -6.94 5.41
N ASN A 129 -1.80 -7.96 5.09
CA ASN A 129 -1.22 -8.82 6.12
C ASN A 129 0.08 -8.18 6.60
N LEU A 130 0.01 -7.48 7.74
CA LEU A 130 1.15 -6.83 8.35
C LEU A 130 2.01 -7.88 9.08
N ARG A 131 3.08 -8.36 8.44
CA ARG A 131 4.13 -9.14 9.12
C ARG A 131 5.43 -8.36 9.14
N GLY A 132 5.95 -8.07 10.33
CA GLY A 132 7.33 -7.61 10.54
C GLY A 132 7.66 -6.16 10.17
N ARG A 133 6.71 -5.32 9.74
CA ARG A 133 6.90 -3.85 9.70
C ARG A 133 6.58 -3.27 11.08
N ASN A 134 7.47 -2.45 11.63
CA ASN A 134 7.20 -1.73 12.87
C ASN A 134 6.02 -0.79 12.64
N LYS A 135 5.13 -0.63 13.63
CA LYS A 135 3.97 0.28 13.58
C LYS A 135 4.34 1.71 13.16
N GLN A 136 5.57 2.13 13.43
CA GLN A 136 6.11 3.43 13.03
C GLN A 136 6.35 3.56 11.51
N ASP A 137 6.61 2.48 10.78
CA ASP A 137 6.86 2.56 9.32
C ASP A 137 5.59 2.84 8.52
N LEU A 138 4.42 2.52 9.08
CA LEU A 138 3.10 2.79 8.48
C LEU A 138 2.63 4.22 8.75
N HIS A 139 2.85 4.73 9.96
CA HIS A 139 2.31 6.03 10.40
C HIS A 139 3.28 7.21 10.30
N SER A 140 4.60 7.01 10.45
CA SER A 140 5.51 8.12 10.80
C SER A 140 5.76 9.15 9.70
N HIS A 141 5.68 8.77 8.43
CA HIS A 141 6.02 9.68 7.32
C HIS A 141 4.80 10.24 6.56
N ARG A 142 3.61 9.65 6.69
CA ARG A 142 2.43 10.02 5.86
C ARG A 142 1.36 10.80 6.62
N TRP A 143 1.14 10.55 7.92
CA TRP A 143 0.02 11.13 8.68
C TRP A 143 0.31 12.53 9.26
N ASN A 144 1.56 12.81 9.69
CA ASN A 144 1.88 13.98 10.50
C ASN A 144 2.06 15.31 9.73
N ALA A 145 2.20 15.26 8.41
CA ALA A 145 2.46 16.46 7.60
C ALA A 145 1.16 17.13 7.11
N LEU A 146 0.16 16.36 6.68
CA LEU A 146 -1.09 16.89 6.12
C LEU A 146 -2.15 17.21 7.19
N ASN A 147 -2.23 16.44 8.28
CA ASN A 147 -3.33 16.58 9.22
C ASN A 147 -3.18 17.71 10.24
N ARG A 148 -1.97 18.22 10.51
CA ARG A 148 -1.83 19.37 11.43
C ARG A 148 -2.51 20.62 10.90
N ASP A 149 -2.39 20.88 9.60
CA ASP A 149 -2.93 22.10 8.99
C ASP A 149 -4.44 21.98 8.71
N ILE A 150 -4.93 20.80 8.31
CA ILE A 150 -6.35 20.59 7.98
C ILE A 150 -7.24 20.66 9.23
N TRP A 151 -6.82 20.07 10.35
CA TRP A 151 -7.61 20.09 11.59
C TRP A 151 -7.58 21.46 12.29
N GLN A 152 -6.45 22.17 12.30
CA GLN A 152 -6.40 23.55 12.82
C GLN A 152 -7.30 24.52 12.04
N ASN A 153 -7.48 24.29 10.73
CA ASN A 153 -8.31 25.16 9.90
C ASN A 153 -9.81 24.87 10.04
N LYS A 154 -10.20 23.59 10.18
CA LYS A 154 -11.61 23.21 10.44
C LYS A 154 -12.09 23.67 11.82
N ASP A 155 -11.25 23.62 12.85
CA ASP A 155 -11.61 24.12 14.18
C ASP A 155 -11.77 25.64 14.19
N ASN A 156 -10.93 26.38 13.44
CA ASN A 156 -11.08 27.83 13.28
C ASN A 156 -12.35 28.23 12.51
N GLN A 157 -12.74 27.49 11.47
CA GLN A 157 -14.00 27.76 10.74
C GLN A 157 -15.24 27.55 11.63
N ARG A 158 -15.28 26.47 12.42
CA ARG A 158 -16.40 26.22 13.35
C ARG A 158 -16.52 27.28 14.44
N LEU A 159 -15.40 27.83 14.92
CA LEU A 159 -15.41 28.91 15.91
C LEU A 159 -15.87 30.26 15.32
N GLN A 160 -15.58 30.52 14.04
CA GLN A 160 -16.02 31.73 13.33
C GLN A 160 -17.53 31.70 13.00
N GLU A 161 -18.07 30.54 12.65
CA GLU A 161 -19.50 30.36 12.39
C GLU A 161 -20.35 30.45 13.68
N ALA A 162 -19.80 30.05 14.83
CA ALA A 162 -20.48 30.17 16.13
C ALA A 162 -20.55 31.61 16.69
N HIS A 163 -19.85 32.58 16.08
CA HIS A 163 -19.77 33.97 16.55
C HIS A 163 -20.46 34.99 15.63
N THR A 164 -21.25 34.56 14.64
CA THR A 164 -22.08 35.48 13.84
C THR A 164 -23.45 35.63 14.50
N PRO A 165 -23.79 36.79 15.10
CA PRO A 165 -25.11 37.00 15.67
C PRO A 165 -26.12 37.14 14.53
N HIS A 166 -27.10 36.23 14.48
CA HIS A 166 -28.23 36.32 13.58
C HIS A 166 -28.96 37.66 13.81
N THR A 167 -29.02 38.48 12.77
CA THR A 167 -29.79 39.72 12.71
C THR A 167 -31.14 39.48 12.07
#